data_AF-A0A7X9JJ60-F1
#
_entry.id   AF-A0A7X9JJ60-F1
#
_cell.length_a   1.000
_cell.length_b   1.000
_cell.length_c   1.000
_cell.angle_alpha   90.00
_cell.angle_beta   90.00
_cell.angle_gamma   90.00
#
_symmetry.space_group_name_H-M   'P 1'
#
loop_
_entity.id
_entity.type
_entity.pdbx_description
1 polymer ?
#
loop_
_entity_poly.entity_id
_entity_poly.type
_entity_poly.pdbx_seq_one_letter_code
_entity_poly.pdbx_strand_id
1 'polypeptide(L)' 'MIPFSPPRIDDKIIAEVVDTLKSGWITTGPKTKLFEKKLTGYCGCKATVAVSSATAGLELVLRWFGVKEGDEVIVTA' A
#
# COMPACT_ATOMS: atom_id res chain seq x y z
N MET A 1 23.92 22.30 -1.43
CA MET A 1 23.29 21.33 -0.51
C MET A 1 22.59 20.29 -1.38
N ILE A 2 22.89 18.99 -1.22
CA ILE A 2 22.24 17.90 -1.96
C ILE A 2 21.29 17.18 -1.00
N PRO A 3 19.98 17.12 -1.28
CA PRO A 3 19.02 16.43 -0.42
C PRO A 3 19.19 14.90 -0.51
N PHE A 4 18.94 14.18 0.59
CA PHE A 4 19.12 12.72 0.67
C PHE A 4 18.07 11.93 -0.11
N SER A 5 16.78 12.28 0.02
CA SER A 5 15.67 11.55 -0.60
C SER A 5 14.45 12.46 -0.87
N PRO A 6 14.54 13.39 -1.83
CA PRO A 6 13.36 14.14 -2.26
C PRO A 6 12.40 13.20 -3.01
N PRO A 7 11.08 13.27 -2.77
CA PRO A 7 10.12 12.48 -3.53
C PRO A 7 10.09 12.95 -4.98
N ARG A 8 10.05 12.00 -5.92
CA ARG A 8 9.81 12.31 -7.33
C ARG A 8 8.29 12.51 -7.53
N ILE A 9 7.89 13.74 -7.82
CA ILE A 9 6.52 14.09 -8.22
C ILE A 9 6.59 14.76 -9.59
N ASP A 10 5.83 14.26 -10.56
CA ASP A 10 5.73 14.80 -11.92
C ASP A 10 4.27 15.05 -12.33
N ASP A 11 4.05 15.67 -13.49
CA ASP A 11 2.72 16.07 -13.95
C ASP A 11 1.75 14.89 -14.12
N LYS A 12 2.27 13.67 -14.36
CA LYS A 12 1.43 12.47 -14.46
C LYS A 12 0.86 12.10 -13.10
N ILE A 13 1.66 12.19 -12.04
CA ILE A 13 1.21 11.95 -10.66
C ILE A 13 0.16 13.00 -10.27
N ILE A 14 0.40 14.27 -10.58
CA ILE A 14 -0.54 15.36 -10.28
C ILE A 14 -1.87 15.15 -11.02
N ALA A 15 -1.83 14.83 -12.32
CA ALA A 15 -3.03 14.60 -13.12
C ALA A 15 -3.87 13.44 -12.57
N GLU A 16 -3.25 12.35 -12.14
CA GLU A 16 -3.95 11.18 -11.58
C GLU A 16 -4.65 11.50 -10.24
N VAL A 17 -4.03 12.34 -9.41
CA VAL A 17 -4.66 12.84 -8.16
C VAL A 17 -5.83 13.77 -8.49
N VAL A 18 -5.65 14.72 -9.42
CA VAL A 18 -6.72 15.63 -9.84
C VAL A 18 -7.92 14.87 -10.41
N ASP A 19 -7.69 13.84 -11.23
CA ASP A 19 -8.74 12.96 -11.74
C ASP A 19 -9.52 12.29 -10.60
N THR A 20 -8.82 11.81 -9.55
CA THR A 20 -9.45 11.24 -8.36
C THR A 20 -10.35 12.25 -7.65
N LEU A 21 -9.84 13.47 -7.43
CA LEU A 21 -10.58 14.54 -6.75
C LEU A 21 -11.84 14.95 -7.52
N LYS A 22 -11.80 14.91 -8.86
CA LYS A 22 -12.95 15.22 -9.73
C LYS A 22 -13.94 14.07 -9.90
N SER A 23 -13.55 12.83 -9.58
CA SER A 23 -14.38 11.64 -9.78
C SER A 23 -15.56 11.50 -8.81
N GLY A 24 -15.54 12.24 -7.69
CA GLY A 24 -16.48 12.06 -6.58
C GLY A 24 -16.14 10.89 -5.64
N TRP A 25 -15.04 10.14 -5.88
CA TRP A 25 -14.62 9.01 -5.07
C TRP A 25 -13.20 9.20 -4.50
N ILE A 26 -13.11 9.82 -3.32
CA ILE A 26 -11.83 10.27 -2.72
C ILE A 26 -11.25 9.33 -1.66
N THR A 27 -11.95 8.26 -1.31
CA THR A 27 -11.49 7.21 -0.37
C THR A 27 -11.31 5.89 -1.12
N THR A 28 -11.14 4.78 -0.38
CA THR A 28 -11.01 3.43 -0.95
C THR A 28 -12.05 3.17 -2.04
N GLY A 29 -11.58 2.86 -3.24
CA GLY A 29 -12.43 2.84 -4.42
C GLY A 29 -11.80 2.19 -5.66
N PRO A 30 -12.30 2.53 -6.86
CA PRO A 30 -11.85 1.90 -8.11
C PRO A 30 -10.34 2.02 -8.35
N LYS A 31 -9.73 3.16 -8.01
CA LYS A 31 -8.27 3.35 -8.16
C LYS A 31 -7.45 2.48 -7.23
N THR A 32 -7.91 2.26 -5.99
CA THR A 32 -7.30 1.30 -5.07
C THR A 32 -7.37 -0.13 -5.64
N LYS A 33 -8.51 -0.52 -6.21
CA LYS A 33 -8.67 -1.85 -6.85
C LYS A 33 -7.82 -2.01 -8.10
N LEU A 34 -7.68 -0.95 -8.89
CA LEU A 34 -6.76 -0.93 -10.03
C LEU A 34 -5.30 -1.09 -9.57
N PHE A 35 -4.91 -0.40 -8.50
CA PHE A 35 -3.58 -0.51 -7.90
C PHE A 35 -3.30 -1.94 -7.41
N GLU A 36 -4.22 -2.53 -6.65
CA GLU A 36 -4.12 -3.93 -6.19
C GLU A 36 -3.95 -4.90 -7.37
N LYS A 37 -4.79 -4.78 -8.42
CA LYS A 37 -4.70 -5.63 -9.61
C LYS A 37 -3.34 -5.51 -10.31
N LYS A 38 -2.84 -4.29 -10.49
CA LYS A 38 -1.54 -4.04 -11.10
C LYS A 38 -0.40 -4.62 -10.26
N LEU A 39 -0.44 -4.44 -8.94
CA LEU A 39 0.55 -5.01 -8.03
C LEU A 39 0.52 -6.53 -7.98
N THR A 40 -0.67 -7.15 -8.01
CA THR A 40 -0.79 -8.61 -8.08
C THR A 40 -0.07 -9.14 -9.32
N GLY A 41 -0.27 -8.51 -10.49
CA GLY A 41 0.44 -8.87 -11.71
C GLY A 41 1.95 -8.61 -11.63
N TYR A 42 2.36 -7.50 -11.01
CA TYR A 42 3.78 -7.14 -10.85
C TYR A 42 4.54 -8.11 -9.92
N CYS A 43 3.95 -8.47 -8.78
CA CYS A 43 4.58 -9.34 -7.79
C CYS A 43 4.41 -10.84 -8.10
N GLY A 44 3.54 -11.22 -9.04
CA GLY A 44 3.25 -12.62 -9.36
C GLY A 44 2.55 -13.39 -8.23
N CYS A 45 1.90 -12.70 -7.30
CA CYS A 45 1.15 -13.33 -6.20
C CYS A 45 -0.31 -13.61 -6.59
N LYS A 46 -1.06 -14.31 -5.73
CA LYS A 46 -2.48 -14.62 -5.98
C LYS A 46 -3.41 -13.42 -5.77
N ALA A 47 -3.06 -12.53 -4.84
CA ALA A 47 -3.87 -11.36 -4.48
C ALA A 47 -3.02 -10.30 -3.78
N THR A 48 -3.50 -9.05 -3.81
CA THR A 48 -2.93 -7.91 -3.10
C THR A 48 -4.03 -7.15 -2.38
N VAL A 49 -3.76 -6.72 -1.15
CA VAL A 49 -4.65 -5.84 -0.37
C VAL A 49 -3.90 -4.55 -0.08
N ALA A 50 -4.43 -3.41 -0.52
CA ALA A 50 -3.87 -2.11 -0.23
C ALA A 50 -4.28 -1.65 1.17
N VAL A 51 -3.32 -1.17 1.94
CA VAL A 51 -3.48 -0.67 3.31
C VAL A 51 -2.77 0.68 3.45
N SER A 52 -3.03 1.38 4.55
CA SER A 52 -2.51 2.75 4.78
C SER A 52 -1.00 2.81 5.01
N SER A 53 -0.36 1.72 5.45
CA SER A 53 1.08 1.64 5.67
C SER A 53 1.58 0.19 5.68
N ALA A 54 2.89 0.00 5.52
CA ALA A 54 3.51 -1.30 5.67
C ALA A 54 3.31 -1.89 7.09
N THR A 55 3.36 -1.06 8.13
CA THR A 55 3.09 -1.46 9.52
C THR A 55 1.69 -2.04 9.67
N ALA A 56 0.66 -1.36 9.15
CA ALA A 56 -0.71 -1.86 9.18
C ALA A 56 -0.86 -3.18 8.40
N GLY A 57 -0.14 -3.32 7.28
CA GLY A 57 -0.13 -4.56 6.50
C GLY A 57 0.48 -5.73 7.26
N LEU A 58 1.63 -5.53 7.91
CA LEU A 58 2.28 -6.59 8.68
C LEU A 58 1.46 -6.96 9.92
N GLU A 59 0.91 -5.96 10.62
CA GLU A 59 0.02 -6.19 11.76
C GLU A 59 -1.23 -7.00 11.35
N LEU A 60 -1.86 -6.64 10.22
CA LEU A 60 -3.01 -7.37 9.69
C LEU A 60 -2.66 -8.83 9.39
N VAL A 61 -1.47 -9.10 8.84
CA VAL A 61 -1.00 -10.45 8.55
C VAL A 61 -0.78 -11.25 9.83
N LEU A 62 -0.16 -10.68 10.86
CA LEU A 62 0.02 -11.34 12.15
C LEU A 62 -1.32 -11.67 12.82
N ARG A 63 -2.27 -10.73 12.76
CA ARG A 63 -3.65 -10.96 13.24
C ARG A 63 -4.35 -12.06 12.45
N TRP A 64 -4.17 -12.11 11.13
CA TRP A 64 -4.74 -13.15 10.27
C TRP A 64 -4.18 -14.54 10.59
N PHE A 65 -2.87 -14.65 10.86
CA PHE A 65 -2.25 -15.91 11.30
C PHE A 65 -2.62 -16.30 12.74
N GLY A 66 -3.27 -15.42 13.49
CA GLY A 66 -3.73 -15.71 14.85
C GLY A 66 -2.65 -15.62 15.93
N VAL A 67 -1.59 -14.85 15.67
CA VAL A 67 -0.52 -14.61 16.65
C VAL A 67 -1.10 -13.97 17.91
N LYS A 68 -0.75 -14.52 19.06
CA LYS A 68 -1.29 -14.13 20.38
C LYS A 68 -0.21 -14.13 21.45
N GLU A 69 -0.63 -13.80 22.67
CA GLU A 69 0.22 -13.86 23.85
C GLU A 69 0.82 -15.27 24.03
N GLY A 70 2.13 -15.32 24.27
CA GLY A 70 2.90 -16.56 24.39
C GLY A 70 3.50 -17.08 23.09
N ASP A 71 3.11 -16.55 21.92
CA ASP A 71 3.71 -16.91 20.64
C ASP A 71 5.01 -16.12 20.38
N GLU A 72 5.94 -16.73 19.66
CA GLU A 72 7.20 -16.10 19.25
C GLU A 72 7.18 -15.75 17.76
N VAL A 73 7.72 -14.57 17.41
CA VAL A 73 7.92 -14.12 16.04
C VAL A 73 9.39 -13.72 15.87
N ILE A 74 10.13 -14.47 15.05
CA ILE A 74 11.56 -14.24 14.82
C ILE A 74 11.75 -12.97 13.97
N VAL A 75 12.62 -12.08 14.43
CA VAL A 75 13.02 -10.84 13.74
C VAL A 75 14.54 -10.66 13.78
N THR A 76 15.07 -9.75 12.98
CA THR A 76 16.47 -9.31 13.08
C THR A 76 16.64 -8.33 14.25
N ALA A 77 17.84 -8.31 14.85
CA ALA A 77 18.22 -7.33 15.88
C ALA A 77 18.49 -5.93 15.31
#